data_AF-A0A535FLY1-F1
#
_entry.id   AF-A0A535FLY1-F1
#
_cell.length_a   1.000
_cell.length_b   1.000
_cell.length_c   1.000
_cell.angle_alpha   90.00
_cell.angle_beta   90.00
_cell.angle_gamma   90.00
#
_symmetry.space_group_name_H-M   'P 1'
#
loop_
_entity.id
_entity.type
_entity.pdbx_description
1 polymer ?
#
loop_
_entity_poly.entity_id
_entity_poly.type
_entity_poly.pdbx_seq_one_letter_code
_entity_poly.pdbx_strand_id
1 'polypeptide(L)' 'MDSISQKEALQLYEQAIQLDANYAGPHEGRGKILYRLGRYKEALAAYKQAIEIDSKFTDALRGRDKVLQKLGSKTDETMR' A
#
# COMPACT_ATOMS: atom_id res chain seq x y z
N MET A 1 11.16 3.52 -17.28
CA MET A 1 10.41 4.63 -16.66
C MET A 1 9.48 4.16 -15.55
N ASP A 2 9.90 3.65 -14.39
CA ASP A 2 11.21 3.21 -13.91
C ASP A 2 11.03 2.37 -12.63
N SER A 3 11.41 1.10 -12.67
CA SER A 3 11.50 0.24 -11.47
C SER A 3 12.51 0.79 -10.44
N ILE A 4 13.45 1.61 -10.90
CA ILE A 4 14.42 2.33 -10.07
C ILE A 4 13.69 3.38 -9.21
N SER A 5 12.86 4.23 -9.81
CA SER A 5 12.07 5.23 -9.08
C SER A 5 11.07 4.61 -8.11
N GLN A 6 10.59 3.39 -8.39
CA GLN A 6 9.72 2.66 -7.47
C GLN A 6 10.47 2.12 -6.26
N LYS A 7 11.69 1.59 -6.44
CA LYS A 7 12.54 1.14 -5.33
C LYS A 7 12.99 2.31 -4.46
N GLU A 8 13.41 3.41 -5.07
CA GLU A 8 13.78 4.64 -4.37
C GLU A 8 12.61 5.20 -3.56
N ALA A 9 11.41 5.24 -4.16
CA ALA A 9 10.20 5.66 -3.44
C ALA A 9 9.90 4.76 -2.23
N LEU A 10 10.04 3.43 -2.38
CA LEU A 10 9.87 2.51 -1.25
C LEU A 10 10.88 2.77 -0.14
N GLN A 11 12.16 3.01 -0.47
CA GLN A 11 13.19 3.33 0.50
C GLN A 11 12.91 4.65 1.23
N LEU A 12 12.47 5.69 0.51
CA LEU A 12 12.09 6.96 1.12
C LEU A 12 10.91 6.82 2.08
N TYR A 13 9.90 6.02 1.73
CA TYR A 13 8.80 5.74 2.65
C TYR A 13 9.25 4.93 3.86
N GLU A 14 10.15 3.95 3.70
CA GLU A 14 10.72 3.20 4.82
C GLU A 14 11.52 4.09 5.77
N GLN A 15 12.33 5.01 5.24
CA GLN A 15 13.02 6.02 6.06
C GLN A 15 12.03 6.93 6.79
N ALA A 16 10.98 7.40 6.11
CA ALA A 16 9.96 8.23 6.74
C ALA A 16 9.22 7.48 7.87
N ILE A 17 8.93 6.19 7.70
CA ILE A 17 8.34 5.32 8.73
C ILE A 17 9.30 5.13 9.92
N GLN A 18 10.60 5.00 9.66
CA GLN A 18 11.60 4.88 10.73
C GLN A 18 11.75 6.18 11.53
N LEU A 19 11.60 7.34 10.88
CA LEU A 19 11.65 8.65 11.52
C LEU A 19 10.38 8.93 12.34
N ASP A 20 9.21 8.57 11.80
CA ASP A 20 7.93 8.70 12.49
C ASP A 20 6.97 7.56 12.11
N ALA A 21 6.88 6.57 12.99
CA ALA A 21 6.01 5.41 12.81
C ALA A 21 4.51 5.75 12.99
N ASN A 22 4.18 6.92 13.56
CA ASN A 22 2.80 7.37 13.75
C ASN A 22 2.34 8.30 12.63
N TYR A 23 3.11 8.40 11.53
CA TYR A 23 2.70 9.16 10.37
C TYR A 23 2.05 8.26 9.33
N ALA A 24 0.74 8.44 9.10
CA ALA A 24 -0.03 7.58 8.19
C ALA A 24 0.37 7.74 6.70
N GLY A 25 0.84 8.92 6.29
CA GLY A 25 1.16 9.26 4.90
C GLY A 25 2.17 8.30 4.24
N PRO A 26 3.33 8.03 4.86
CA PRO A 26 4.32 7.08 4.36
C PRO A 26 3.78 5.67 4.14
N HIS A 27 2.92 5.17 5.04
CA HIS A 27 2.29 3.86 4.88
C HIS A 27 1.34 3.83 3.67
N GLU A 28 0.58 4.91 3.44
CA GLU A 28 -0.29 5.07 2.27
C GLU A 28 0.52 5.14 0.96
N GLY A 29 1.58 5.94 0.93
CA GLY A 29 2.48 6.06 -0.21
C GLY A 29 3.16 4.73 -0.56
N ARG A 30 3.64 4.00 0.45
CA ARG A 30 4.18 2.65 0.30
C ARG A 30 3.13 1.69 -0.30
N GLY A 31 1.88 1.75 0.19
CA GLY A 31 0.76 0.99 -0.35
C GLY A 31 0.48 1.27 -1.83
N LYS A 32 0.51 2.54 -2.26
CA LYS A 32 0.34 2.94 -3.66
C LYS A 32 1.39 2.35 -4.58
N ILE A 33 2.67 2.39 -4.18
CA ILE A 33 3.76 1.83 -4.99
C ILE A 33 3.64 0.30 -5.07
N LEU A 34 3.39 -0.37 -3.95
CA LEU A 34 3.19 -1.83 -3.91
C LEU A 34 2.00 -2.28 -4.77
N TYR A 35 0.92 -1.51 -4.79
CA TYR A 35 -0.23 -1.76 -5.66
C TYR A 35 0.16 -1.69 -7.14
N ARG A 36 0.90 -0.66 -7.55
CA ARG A 36 1.38 -0.50 -8.93
C ARG A 36 2.35 -1.61 -9.35
N LEU A 37 3.09 -2.18 -8.40
CA LEU A 37 3.96 -3.34 -8.58
C LEU A 37 3.20 -4.68 -8.62
N GLY A 38 1.88 -4.70 -8.42
CA GLY A 38 1.09 -5.94 -8.33
C GLY A 38 1.29 -6.72 -7.02
N ARG A 39 2.03 -6.16 -6.05
CA ARG A 39 2.29 -6.74 -4.72
C ARG A 39 1.12 -6.49 -3.77
N TYR A 40 -0.05 -7.01 -4.15
CA TYR A 40 -1.33 -6.65 -3.52
C TYR A 40 -1.41 -7.00 -2.03
N LYS A 41 -0.87 -8.14 -1.58
CA LYS A 41 -0.87 -8.51 -0.15
C LYS A 41 -0.10 -7.51 0.70
N GLU A 42 1.03 -7.03 0.20
CA GLU A 42 1.87 -6.06 0.91
C GLU A 42 1.28 -4.65 0.85
N ALA A 43 0.67 -4.28 -0.28
CA ALA A 43 -0.10 -3.05 -0.39
C ALA A 43 -1.25 -3.02 0.64
N LEU A 44 -1.96 -4.14 0.81
CA LEU A 44 -3.03 -4.26 1.80
C LEU A 44 -2.51 -4.02 3.22
N ALA A 45 -1.38 -4.62 3.58
CA ALA A 45 -0.76 -4.42 4.88
C ALA A 45 -0.37 -2.95 5.10
N ALA A 46 0.22 -2.30 4.10
CA ALA A 46 0.60 -0.90 4.18
C ALA A 46 -0.61 0.03 4.38
N TYR A 47 -1.69 -0.16 3.62
CA TYR A 47 -2.92 0.62 3.84
C TYR A 47 -3.57 0.35 5.19
N LYS A 48 -3.53 -0.89 5.70
CA LYS A 48 -4.04 -1.21 7.06
C LYS A 48 -3.27 -0.44 8.13
N GLN A 49 -1.95 -0.40 8.05
CA GLN A 49 -1.13 0.37 8.99
C GLN A 49 -1.47 1.87 8.95
N ALA A 50 -1.68 2.44 7.76
CA ALA A 50 -2.12 3.83 7.65
C ALA A 50 -3.49 4.08 8.31
N ILE A 51 -4.43 3.12 8.21
CA ILE A 51 -5.76 3.18 8.84
C ILE A 51 -5.70 2.95 10.35
N GLU A 52 -4.78 2.11 10.84
CA GLU A 52 -4.55 1.91 12.27
C GLU A 52 -4.04 3.20 12.94
N ILE A 53 -3.19 3.95 12.23
CA ILE A 53 -2.67 5.25 12.67
C ILE A 53 -3.76 6.33 12.57
N ASP A 54 -4.41 6.45 11.42
CA ASP A 54 -5.54 7.37 11.20
C ASP A 54 -6.72 6.64 10.56
N SER A 55 -7.68 6.28 11.41
CA SER A 55 -8.89 5.57 11.02
C SER A 55 -9.75 6.30 9.99
N LYS A 56 -9.59 7.62 9.84
CA LYS A 56 -10.35 8.45 8.88
C LYS A 56 -9.54 8.76 7.62
N PHE A 57 -8.34 8.20 7.48
CA PHE A 57 -7.47 8.51 6.34
C PHE A 57 -8.04 7.96 5.04
N THR A 58 -8.72 8.84 4.32
CA THR A 58 -9.63 8.43 3.23
C THR A 58 -8.88 7.83 2.06
N ASP A 59 -7.66 8.29 1.78
CA ASP A 59 -6.84 7.73 0.70
C ASP A 59 -6.39 6.29 1.00
N ALA A 60 -6.05 5.99 2.26
CA ALA A 60 -5.71 4.63 2.68
C ALA A 60 -6.92 3.69 2.62
N LEU A 61 -8.11 4.14 3.02
CA LEU A 61 -9.36 3.38 2.89
C LEU A 61 -9.65 3.06 1.42
N ARG A 62 -9.60 4.06 0.53
CA ARG A 62 -9.80 3.85 -0.91
C ARG A 62 -8.73 2.92 -1.49
N GLY A 63 -7.48 3.05 -1.06
CA GLY A 63 -6.37 2.18 -1.46
C GLY A 63 -6.60 0.73 -1.07
N ARG A 64 -7.01 0.48 0.17
CA ARG A 64 -7.38 -0.84 0.69
C ARG A 64 -8.49 -1.48 -0.12
N ASP A 65 -9.56 -0.74 -0.40
CA ASP A 65 -10.72 -1.29 -1.11
C ASP A 65 -10.36 -1.67 -2.56
N LYS A 66 -9.53 -0.86 -3.24
CA LYS A 66 -8.98 -1.22 -4.57
C LYS A 66 -8.14 -2.49 -4.54
N VAL A 67 -7.32 -2.67 -3.50
CA VAL A 67 -6.51 -3.88 -3.31
C VAL A 67 -7.40 -5.10 -3.09
N LEU A 68 -8.44 -4.99 -2.26
CA LEU A 68 -9.36 -6.09 -1.98
C LEU A 68 -10.12 -6.53 -3.24
N GLN A 69 -10.57 -5.59 -4.09
CA GLN A 69 -11.18 -5.92 -5.38
C GLN A 69 -10.21 -6.70 -6.29
N LYS A 70 -8.93 -6.31 -6.35
CA LYS A 70 -7.91 -7.02 -7.14
C LYS A 70 -7.54 -8.40 -6.58
N LEU A 71 -7.54 -8.57 -5.27
CA LEU A 71 -7.32 -9.87 -4.65
C LEU A 71 -8.51 -10.79 -4.89
N GLY A 72 -9.74 -10.28 -4.71
CA GLY A 72 -10.98 -11.01 -4.96
C GLY A 72 -11.10 -11.50 -6.40
N SER A 73 -10.79 -10.65 -7.39
CA SER A 73 -10.83 -11.05 -8.81
C SER A 73 -9.80 -12.12 -9.14
N LYS A 74 -8.61 -12.10 -8.50
CA LYS A 74 -7.58 -13.11 -8.73
C LYS A 74 -7.89 -14.46 -8.08
N THR A 75 -8.53 -14.47 -6.91
CA THR A 75 -8.98 -15.73 -6.30
C THR A 75 -10.02 -16.44 -7.16
N ASP A 76 -10.89 -15.68 -7.84
CA ASP A 76 -11.87 -16.24 -8.79
C ASP A 76 -11.19 -16.84 -10.03
N GLU A 77 -10.17 -16.17 -10.58
CA GLU A 77 -9.41 -16.65 -11.75
C GLU A 77 -8.61 -17.94 -11.50
N THR A 78 -8.09 -18.14 -10.29
CA THR A 78 -7.33 -19.36 -9.94
C THR A 78 -8.19 -20.56 -9.54
N MET A 79 -9.50 -20.38 -9.38
CA MET A 79 -10.45 -21.45 -9.02
C MET A 79 -11.29 -21.93 -10.21
N ARG A 80 -11.02 -21.44 -11.43
CA ARG A 80 -11.65 -21.91 -12.67
C ARG A 80 -10.82 -22.93 -13.42
#